data_AF-A0A9E7KKW2-F1
#
_entry.id   AF-A0A9E7KKW2-F1
#
_cell.length_a   1.000
_cell.length_b   1.000
_cell.length_c   1.000
_cell.angle_alpha   90.00
_cell.angle_beta   90.00
_cell.angle_gamma   90.00
#
_symmetry.space_group_name_H-M   'P 1'
#
loop_
_entity.id
_entity.type
_entity.pdbx_description
1 polymer ?
#
loop_
_entity_poly.entity_id
_entity_poly.type
_entity_poly.pdbx_seq_one_letter_code
_entity_poly.pdbx_strand_id
1 'polypeptide(L)'
;MLLLFEDWWLTGIRILLDQPSTLTLLEAEGALFFFFLVFTDMSEIVTVAWQRYLQQLQAHPLRTKAITSGVLAGCSDAIAQKISGVKRLQLRRMFLLMLYGFVYSGPFGHSLHKFMEWLFKGKKGKDTVAKKVLLEQLTASPWNNMLFMTYYGLVLEGACYMLRHNLVGRSFSLVRRKIRKDYPSVQMTSWKFWPIVGWINYQYMPLQLRVLFHSFIASCWYVLLTHLISGYYRMITFLLFDNVLSIS
;
A
#
# COMPACT_ATOMS: atom_id res chain seq x y z
N MET A 1 4.39 -16.56 -15.43
CA MET A 1 5.78 -16.18 -15.09
C MET A 1 6.73 -16.56 -16.21
N LEU A 2 6.67 -17.79 -16.75
CA LEU A 2 7.42 -18.21 -17.94
C LEU A 2 7.07 -17.45 -19.25
N LEU A 3 5.81 -17.05 -19.45
CA LEU A 3 5.41 -16.28 -20.64
C LEU A 3 5.91 -14.82 -20.60
N LEU A 4 5.97 -14.21 -19.41
CA LEU A 4 6.60 -12.89 -19.25
C LEU A 4 8.13 -12.95 -19.41
N PHE A 5 8.72 -14.13 -19.23
CA PHE A 5 10.15 -14.38 -19.44
C PHE A 5 10.50 -14.45 -20.94
N GLU A 6 9.68 -15.11 -21.77
CA GLU A 6 9.89 -15.11 -23.24
C GLU A 6 9.79 -13.71 -23.84
N ASP A 7 8.76 -12.94 -23.49
CA ASP A 7 8.56 -11.60 -24.05
C ASP A 7 9.68 -10.61 -23.64
N TRP A 8 10.16 -10.69 -22.40
CA TRP A 8 11.24 -9.83 -21.92
C TRP A 8 12.61 -10.25 -22.47
N TRP A 9 12.85 -11.55 -22.61
CA TRP A 9 14.04 -12.12 -23.25
C TRP A 9 14.14 -11.71 -24.72
N LEU A 10 13.04 -11.83 -25.48
CA LEU A 10 12.97 -11.40 -26.88
C LEU A 10 13.12 -9.88 -27.02
N THR A 11 12.64 -9.09 -26.06
CA THR A 11 12.82 -7.63 -26.05
C THR A 11 14.27 -7.23 -25.77
N GLY A 12 14.93 -7.90 -24.82
CA GLY A 12 16.36 -7.69 -24.54
C GLY A 12 17.26 -8.05 -25.73
N ILE A 13 16.97 -9.17 -26.41
CA ILE A 13 17.67 -9.57 -27.64
C ILE A 13 17.43 -8.55 -28.75
N ARG A 14 16.20 -8.05 -28.94
CA ARG A 14 15.90 -7.02 -29.95
C ARG A 14 16.65 -5.70 -29.70
N ILE A 15 16.76 -5.26 -28.45
CA ILE A 15 17.50 -4.04 -28.10
C ILE A 15 19.01 -4.20 -28.35
N LEU A 16 19.56 -5.39 -28.13
CA LEU A 16 20.97 -5.72 -28.39
C LEU A 16 21.27 -5.85 -29.89
N LEU A 17 20.34 -6.39 -30.69
CA LEU A 17 20.47 -6.51 -32.14
C LEU A 17 20.30 -5.18 -32.89
N ASP A 18 19.73 -4.15 -32.25
CA ASP A 18 19.46 -2.82 -32.83
C ASP A 18 20.57 -1.79 -32.54
N GLN A 19 21.70 -2.20 -31.92
CA GLN A 19 22.84 -1.31 -31.64
C GLN A 19 23.82 -1.20 -32.84
N PRO A 20 24.35 -0.01 -33.16
CA PRO A 20 25.28 0.18 -34.28
C PRO A 20 26.67 -0.41 -34.00
N SER A 21 27.07 -1.40 -34.79
CA SER A 21 28.41 -1.92 -35.20
C SER A 21 29.68 -1.68 -34.35
N THR A 22 29.57 -1.39 -33.05
CA THR A 22 30.72 -1.09 -32.16
C THR A 22 30.81 -1.97 -30.92
N LEU A 23 29.76 -2.74 -30.59
CA LEU A 23 29.83 -3.80 -29.57
C LEU A 23 30.30 -5.10 -30.23
N THR A 24 31.39 -5.68 -29.73
CA THR A 24 31.81 -7.00 -30.20
C THR A 24 30.82 -8.07 -29.72
N LEU A 25 30.55 -9.10 -30.53
CA LEU A 25 29.63 -10.20 -30.19
C LEU A 25 29.94 -10.81 -28.80
N LEU A 26 31.22 -10.86 -28.43
CA LEU A 26 31.70 -11.36 -27.14
C LEU A 26 31.27 -10.49 -25.95
N GLU A 27 31.18 -9.17 -26.12
CA GLU A 27 30.71 -8.25 -25.09
C GLU A 27 29.20 -8.34 -24.88
N ALA A 28 28.43 -8.54 -25.96
CA ALA A 28 26.99 -8.77 -25.89
C ALA A 28 26.64 -10.10 -25.19
N GLU A 29 27.36 -11.17 -25.53
CA GLU A 29 27.23 -12.48 -24.88
C GLU A 29 27.64 -12.41 -23.39
N GLY A 30 28.73 -11.72 -23.08
CA GLY A 30 29.17 -11.48 -21.70
C GLY A 30 28.14 -10.70 -20.87
N ALA A 31 27.53 -9.67 -21.44
CA ALA A 31 26.47 -8.89 -20.78
C ALA A 31 25.20 -9.71 -20.54
N LEU A 32 24.78 -10.53 -21.51
CA LEU A 32 23.64 -11.45 -21.36
C LEU A 32 23.91 -12.52 -20.31
N PHE A 33 25.11 -13.09 -20.29
CA PHE A 33 25.51 -14.08 -19.29
C PHE A 33 25.57 -13.47 -17.88
N PHE A 34 26.12 -12.26 -17.75
CA PHE A 34 26.11 -11.52 -16.49
C PHE A 34 24.69 -11.19 -16.02
N PHE A 35 23.81 -10.75 -16.91
CA PHE A 35 22.41 -10.49 -16.59
C PHE A 35 21.67 -11.77 -16.17
N PHE A 36 21.92 -12.88 -16.86
CA PHE A 36 21.38 -14.19 -16.50
C PHE A 36 21.84 -14.63 -15.11
N LEU A 37 23.14 -14.52 -14.81
CA LEU A 37 23.69 -14.84 -13.48
C LEU A 37 23.09 -13.99 -12.38
N VAL A 38 23.03 -12.67 -12.57
CA VAL A 38 22.40 -11.75 -11.61
C VAL A 38 20.93 -12.10 -11.42
N PHE A 39 20.21 -12.44 -12.48
CA PHE A 39 18.81 -12.83 -12.39
C PHE A 39 18.61 -14.16 -11.67
N THR A 40 19.44 -15.17 -11.92
CA THR A 40 19.38 -16.46 -11.22
C THR A 40 19.70 -16.30 -9.74
N ASP A 41 20.75 -15.54 -9.39
CA ASP A 41 21.11 -15.25 -8.00
C ASP A 41 19.98 -14.50 -7.30
N MET A 42 19.39 -13.49 -7.95
CA MET A 42 18.24 -12.78 -7.43
C MET A 42 17.03 -13.69 -7.22
N SER A 43 16.79 -14.63 -8.14
CA SER A 43 15.69 -15.60 -8.02
C SER A 43 15.89 -16.56 -6.84
N GLU A 44 17.13 -16.97 -6.59
CA GLU A 44 17.47 -17.84 -5.46
C GLU A 44 17.33 -17.08 -4.13
N ILE A 45 17.86 -15.85 -4.06
CA ILE A 45 17.74 -14.98 -2.89
C ILE A 45 16.26 -14.74 -2.55
N VAL A 46 15.41 -14.48 -3.55
CA VAL A 46 13.97 -14.27 -3.36
C VAL A 46 13.31 -15.55 -2.84
N THR A 47 13.68 -16.71 -3.37
CA THR A 47 13.11 -18.00 -2.96
C THR A 47 13.49 -18.34 -1.52
N VAL A 48 14.76 -18.17 -1.16
CA VAL A 48 15.26 -18.39 0.21
C VAL A 48 14.64 -17.39 1.18
N ALA A 49 14.56 -16.11 0.81
CA ALA A 49 13.92 -15.08 1.62
C ALA A 49 12.43 -15.38 1.84
N TRP A 50 11.71 -15.82 0.80
CA TRP A 50 10.32 -16.23 0.89
C TRP A 50 10.12 -17.44 1.82
N GLN A 51 10.96 -18.46 1.70
CA GLN A 51 10.92 -19.62 2.61
C GLN A 51 11.17 -19.22 4.06
N ARG A 52 12.20 -18.39 4.32
CA ARG A 52 12.48 -17.86 5.67
C ARG A 52 11.32 -17.01 6.20
N TYR A 53 10.71 -16.20 5.35
CA TYR A 53 9.52 -15.43 5.70
C TYR A 53 8.35 -16.35 6.10
N LEU A 54 8.08 -17.40 5.32
CA LEU A 54 7.03 -18.36 5.63
C LEU A 54 7.32 -19.11 6.95
N GLN A 55 8.56 -19.51 7.20
CA GLN A 55 8.97 -20.13 8.47
C GLN A 55 8.72 -19.19 9.65
N GLN A 56 9.12 -17.92 9.54
CA GLN A 56 8.86 -16.91 10.56
C GLN A 56 7.37 -16.63 10.74
N LEU A 57 6.60 -16.63 9.66
CA LEU A 57 5.14 -16.44 9.70
C LEU A 57 4.43 -17.60 10.41
N GLN A 58 4.95 -18.82 10.32
CA GLN A 58 4.44 -19.98 11.07
C GLN A 58 4.85 -19.92 12.54
N ALA A 59 6.11 -19.59 12.84
CA ALA A 59 6.64 -19.54 14.21
C ALA A 59 6.06 -18.37 15.03
N HIS A 60 5.96 -17.18 14.43
CA HIS A 60 5.56 -15.95 15.10
C HIS A 60 4.56 -15.13 14.26
N PRO A 61 3.33 -15.64 14.02
CA PRO A 61 2.40 -15.08 13.05
C PRO A 61 2.00 -13.63 13.32
N LEU A 62 1.86 -13.23 14.58
CA LEU A 62 1.51 -11.85 14.93
C LEU A 62 2.67 -10.88 14.67
N ARG A 63 3.88 -11.23 15.11
CA ARG A 63 5.07 -10.37 14.97
C ARG A 63 5.43 -10.19 13.50
N THR A 64 5.47 -11.27 12.73
CA THR A 64 5.81 -11.21 11.30
C THR A 64 4.80 -10.38 10.52
N LYS A 65 3.49 -10.53 10.80
CA LYS A 65 2.45 -9.70 10.17
C LYS A 65 2.58 -8.23 10.55
N ALA A 66 2.78 -7.92 11.83
CA ALA A 66 2.98 -6.55 12.30
C ALA A 66 4.18 -5.87 11.63
N ILE A 67 5.34 -6.52 11.64
CA ILE A 67 6.56 -5.98 11.00
C ILE A 67 6.31 -5.73 9.52
N THR A 68 5.73 -6.70 8.82
CA THR A 68 5.49 -6.61 7.38
C THR A 68 4.49 -5.50 7.03
N SER A 69 3.40 -5.38 7.78
CA SER A 69 2.43 -4.28 7.61
C SER A 69 3.06 -2.91 7.87
N GLY A 70 3.94 -2.80 8.87
CA GLY A 70 4.70 -1.58 9.14
C GLY A 70 5.63 -1.21 7.97
N VAL A 71 6.48 -2.15 7.54
CA VAL A 71 7.43 -1.92 6.43
C VAL A 71 6.69 -1.52 5.14
N LEU A 72 5.61 -2.22 4.80
CA LEU A 72 4.79 -1.89 3.63
C LEU A 72 4.18 -0.49 3.71
N ALA A 73 3.68 -0.09 4.89
CA ALA A 73 3.17 1.27 5.12
C ALA A 73 4.26 2.35 5.01
N GLY A 74 5.49 2.06 5.49
CA GLY A 74 6.62 2.97 5.34
C GLY A 74 7.04 3.12 3.86
N CYS A 75 7.15 2.00 3.14
CA CYS A 75 7.49 2.00 1.72
C CYS A 75 6.43 2.72 0.87
N SER A 76 5.14 2.50 1.15
CA SER A 76 4.07 3.18 0.42
C SER A 76 4.10 4.69 0.62
N ASP A 77 4.45 5.15 1.83
CA ASP A 77 4.64 6.57 2.09
C ASP A 77 5.86 7.15 1.39
N ALA A 78 6.99 6.44 1.37
CA ALA A 78 8.17 6.88 0.63
C ALA A 78 7.87 7.04 -0.87
N ILE A 79 7.16 6.07 -1.46
CA ILE A 79 6.73 6.11 -2.87
C ILE A 79 5.77 7.27 -3.10
N ALA A 80 4.75 7.42 -2.24
CA ALA A 80 3.78 8.50 -2.35
C ALA A 80 4.45 9.88 -2.27
N GLN A 81 5.40 10.08 -1.36
CA GLN A 81 6.17 11.33 -1.24
C GLN A 81 7.00 11.63 -2.49
N LYS A 82 7.62 10.61 -3.09
CA LYS A 82 8.40 10.75 -4.32
C LYS A 82 7.50 11.14 -5.49
N ILE A 83 6.34 10.49 -5.64
CA ILE A 83 5.36 10.80 -6.69
C ILE A 83 4.79 12.21 -6.53
N SER A 84 4.56 12.65 -5.29
CA SER A 84 4.11 14.03 -5.01
C SER A 84 5.18 15.10 -5.27
N GLY A 85 6.42 14.72 -5.59
CA GLY A 85 7.50 15.66 -5.94
C GLY A 85 8.13 16.35 -4.74
N VAL A 86 8.07 15.74 -3.54
CA VAL A 86 8.66 16.34 -2.34
C VAL A 86 10.20 16.30 -2.43
N LYS A 87 10.86 17.47 -2.31
CA LYS A 87 12.32 17.61 -2.43
C LYS A 87 13.11 16.79 -1.40
N ARG A 88 12.57 16.58 -0.20
CA ARG A 88 13.19 15.79 0.88
C ARG A 88 12.16 14.86 1.50
N LEU A 89 12.52 13.60 1.69
CA LEU A 89 11.65 12.63 2.35
C LEU A 89 11.38 13.07 3.79
N GLN A 90 10.10 13.17 4.15
CA GLN A 90 9.59 13.41 5.49
C GLN A 90 9.69 12.10 6.29
N LEU A 91 10.89 11.82 6.82
CA LEU A 91 11.17 10.59 7.58
C LEU A 91 10.24 10.43 8.80
N ARG A 92 9.87 11.54 9.45
CA ARG A 92 8.91 11.52 10.56
C ARG A 92 7.55 10.95 10.13
N ARG A 93 7.04 11.36 8.97
CA ARG A 93 5.74 10.89 8.44
C ARG A 93 5.80 9.40 8.10
N MET A 94 6.88 9.01 7.43
CA MET A 94 7.16 7.62 7.08
C MET A 94 7.24 6.73 8.32
N PHE A 95 7.97 7.17 9.36
CA PHE A 95 8.11 6.43 10.62
C PHE A 95 6.78 6.31 11.38
N LEU A 96 5.99 7.38 11.43
CA LEU A 96 4.67 7.35 12.07
C LEU A 96 3.69 6.43 11.34
N LEU A 97 3.71 6.38 10.01
CA LEU A 97 2.90 5.41 9.26
C LEU A 97 3.40 3.97 9.42
N MET A 98 4.71 3.77 9.51
CA MET A 98 5.30 2.48 9.81
C MET A 98 4.88 1.98 11.20
N LEU A 99 4.87 2.86 12.22
CA LEU A 99 4.35 2.55 13.56
C LEU A 99 2.86 2.22 13.54
N TYR A 100 2.06 2.95 12.76
CA TYR A 100 0.63 2.64 12.60
C TYR A 100 0.41 1.25 12.00
N GLY A 101 1.18 0.90 10.96
CA GLY A 101 1.15 -0.43 10.36
C GLY A 101 1.54 -1.54 11.34
N PHE A 102 2.59 -1.29 12.13
CA PHE A 102 3.13 -2.23 13.10
C PHE A 102 2.23 -2.44 14.32
N VAL A 103 1.81 -1.37 14.99
CA VAL A 103 1.07 -1.43 16.26
C VAL A 103 -0.41 -1.74 16.04
N TYR A 104 -1.00 -1.19 14.99
CA TYR A 104 -2.44 -1.27 14.77
C TYR A 104 -2.80 -2.21 13.61
N SER A 105 -2.38 -1.91 12.39
CA SER A 105 -2.89 -2.60 11.18
C SER A 105 -2.62 -4.11 11.21
N GLY A 106 -1.39 -4.53 11.53
CA GLY A 106 -1.02 -5.95 11.60
C GLY A 106 -1.77 -6.73 12.68
N PRO A 107 -1.72 -6.32 13.97
CA PRO A 107 -2.44 -6.99 15.05
C PRO A 107 -3.96 -6.97 14.89
N PHE A 108 -4.52 -5.86 14.41
CA PHE A 108 -5.96 -5.74 14.13
C PHE A 108 -6.37 -6.73 13.03
N GLY A 109 -5.65 -6.76 11.91
CA GLY A 109 -5.93 -7.70 10.81
C GLY A 109 -5.81 -9.17 11.22
N HIS A 110 -4.82 -9.51 12.05
CA HIS A 110 -4.69 -10.87 12.61
C HIS A 110 -5.90 -11.25 13.46
N SER A 111 -6.32 -10.35 14.35
CA SER A 111 -7.43 -10.59 15.27
C SER A 111 -8.76 -10.66 14.54
N LEU A 112 -8.99 -9.76 13.58
CA LEU A 112 -10.19 -9.75 12.75
C LEU A 112 -10.35 -11.05 11.96
N HIS A 113 -9.31 -11.53 11.29
CA HIS A 113 -9.41 -12.79 10.55
C HIS A 113 -9.61 -13.99 11.48
N LYS A 114 -8.98 -14.03 12.66
CA LYS A 114 -9.28 -15.05 13.67
C LYS A 114 -10.73 -15.01 14.13
N PHE A 115 -11.26 -13.83 14.39
CA PHE A 115 -12.66 -13.63 14.75
C PHE A 115 -13.61 -14.09 13.64
N MET A 116 -13.31 -13.77 12.37
CA MET A 116 -14.09 -14.23 11.22
C MET A 116 -14.05 -15.74 11.05
N GLU A 117 -12.92 -16.40 11.29
CA GLU A 117 -12.84 -17.86 11.25
C GLU A 117 -13.60 -18.53 12.41
N TRP A 118 -13.61 -17.90 13.60
CA TRP A 118 -14.42 -18.35 14.72
C TRP A 118 -15.92 -18.21 14.45
N LEU A 119 -16.35 -17.06 13.92
CA LEU A 119 -17.77 -16.75 13.65
C LEU A 119 -18.37 -17.64 12.55
N PHE A 120 -17.57 -18.02 11.55
CA PHE A 120 -18.00 -18.87 10.44
C PHE A 120 -17.45 -20.30 10.52
N LYS A 121 -17.07 -20.76 11.72
CA LYS A 121 -16.52 -22.10 11.93
C LYS A 121 -17.47 -23.17 11.37
N GLY A 122 -16.93 -24.08 10.56
CA GLY A 122 -17.69 -25.18 9.94
C GLY A 122 -18.50 -24.80 8.69
N LYS A 123 -18.59 -23.50 8.33
CA LYS A 123 -19.27 -23.05 7.11
C LYS A 123 -18.26 -22.89 5.98
N LYS A 124 -18.50 -23.56 4.85
CA LYS A 124 -17.68 -23.49 3.64
C LYS A 124 -18.55 -23.06 2.45
N GLY A 125 -17.93 -22.53 1.41
CA GLY A 125 -18.61 -22.11 0.17
C GLY A 125 -18.64 -20.60 -0.05
N LYS A 126 -19.04 -20.21 -1.27
CA LYS A 126 -19.05 -18.81 -1.75
C LYS A 126 -19.95 -17.91 -0.90
N ASP A 127 -21.05 -18.45 -0.38
CA ASP A 127 -21.96 -17.71 0.52
C ASP A 127 -21.29 -17.30 1.83
N THR A 128 -20.39 -18.14 2.34
CA THR A 128 -19.63 -17.81 3.56
C THR A 128 -18.62 -16.70 3.28
N VAL A 129 -17.99 -16.73 2.10
CA VAL A 129 -17.10 -15.64 1.64
C VAL A 129 -17.88 -14.34 1.50
N ALA A 130 -19.05 -14.36 0.86
CA ALA A 130 -19.92 -13.19 0.73
C ALA A 130 -20.28 -12.58 2.09
N LYS A 131 -20.68 -13.42 3.06
CA LYS A 131 -21.03 -12.96 4.41
C LYS A 131 -19.83 -12.40 5.17
N LYS A 132 -18.64 -13.00 5.05
CA LYS A 132 -17.39 -12.48 5.63
C LYS A 132 -17.05 -11.11 5.06
N VAL A 133 -17.12 -10.96 3.74
CA VAL A 133 -16.87 -9.68 3.06
C VAL A 133 -17.89 -8.63 3.50
N LEU A 134 -19.19 -8.94 3.46
CA LEU A 134 -20.23 -7.99 3.88
C LEU A 134 -20.05 -7.54 5.33
N LEU A 135 -19.77 -8.46 6.26
CA LEU A 135 -19.55 -8.12 7.65
C LEU A 135 -18.32 -7.22 7.82
N GLU A 136 -17.22 -7.53 7.13
CA GLU A 136 -16.01 -6.70 7.12
C GLU A 136 -16.28 -5.30 6.56
N GLN A 137 -17.05 -5.20 5.47
CA GLN A 137 -17.38 -3.93 4.84
C GLN A 137 -18.36 -3.07 5.65
N LEU A 138 -19.24 -3.68 6.45
CA LEU A 138 -20.20 -2.96 7.29
C LEU A 138 -19.63 -2.55 8.65
N THR A 139 -18.61 -3.25 9.16
CA THR A 139 -18.08 -3.03 10.51
C THR A 139 -16.62 -2.55 10.49
N ALA A 140 -15.70 -3.42 10.09
CA ALA A 140 -14.27 -3.16 10.14
C ALA A 140 -13.83 -2.06 9.17
N SER A 141 -14.46 -1.95 7.99
CA SER A 141 -14.13 -0.94 6.98
C SER A 141 -14.43 0.49 7.47
N PRO A 142 -15.67 0.84 7.91
CA PRO A 142 -15.95 2.15 8.51
C PRO A 142 -15.05 2.48 9.69
N TRP A 143 -14.82 1.51 10.58
CA TRP A 143 -13.95 1.69 11.74
C TRP A 143 -12.51 2.01 11.35
N ASN A 144 -11.92 1.24 10.43
CA ASN A 144 -10.56 1.45 9.97
C ASN A 144 -10.40 2.77 9.22
N ASN A 145 -11.34 3.12 8.36
CA ASN A 145 -11.29 4.39 7.64
C ASN A 145 -11.40 5.59 8.59
N MET A 146 -12.29 5.50 9.58
CA MET A 146 -12.44 6.56 10.59
C MET A 146 -11.16 6.72 11.41
N LEU A 147 -10.60 5.62 11.90
CA LEU A 147 -9.34 5.63 12.66
C LEU A 147 -8.18 6.13 11.81
N PHE A 148 -8.06 5.68 10.56
CA PHE A 148 -6.98 6.12 9.67
C PHE A 148 -7.09 7.61 9.38
N MET A 149 -8.27 8.13 9.02
CA MET A 149 -8.46 9.57 8.77
C MET A 149 -8.22 10.41 10.02
N THR A 150 -8.60 9.91 11.20
CA THR A 150 -8.33 10.56 12.48
C THR A 150 -6.84 10.59 12.79
N TYR A 151 -6.15 9.46 12.62
CA TYR A 151 -4.70 9.35 12.80
C TYR A 151 -3.94 10.25 11.83
N TYR A 152 -4.30 10.21 10.54
CA TYR A 152 -3.70 11.04 9.52
C TYR A 152 -3.91 12.53 9.82
N GLY A 153 -5.14 12.93 10.16
CA GLY A 153 -5.48 14.32 10.47
C GLY A 153 -4.83 14.85 11.75
N LEU A 154 -4.75 14.06 12.83
CA LEU A 154 -4.23 14.52 14.12
C LEU A 154 -2.71 14.34 14.26
N VAL A 155 -2.18 13.19 13.85
CA VAL A 155 -0.79 12.79 14.11
C VAL A 155 0.13 13.18 12.96
N LEU A 156 -0.34 13.09 11.71
CA LEU A 156 0.49 13.42 10.55
C LEU A 156 0.33 14.90 10.15
N GLU A 157 -0.90 15.38 9.96
CA GLU A 157 -1.17 16.80 9.66
C GLU A 157 -1.18 17.67 10.94
N GLY A 158 -1.88 17.22 11.98
CA GLY A 158 -2.12 17.99 13.21
C GLY A 158 -0.87 18.20 14.05
N ALA A 159 0.05 17.23 14.13
CA ALA A 159 1.31 17.40 14.84
C ALA A 159 2.24 18.45 14.18
N CYS A 160 2.08 18.70 12.88
CA CYS A 160 2.77 19.78 12.16
C CYS A 160 2.13 21.15 12.47
N TYR A 161 0.79 21.20 12.53
CA TYR A 161 0.04 22.43 12.86
C TYR A 161 0.22 22.86 14.32
N MET A 162 0.24 21.90 15.25
CA MET A 162 0.34 22.13 16.70
C MET A 162 1.74 22.66 17.08
N LEU A 163 2.80 22.08 16.50
CA LEU A 163 4.19 22.56 16.70
C LEU A 163 4.45 23.93 16.08
N ARG A 164 3.78 24.28 14.98
CA ARG A 164 4.03 25.53 14.26
C ARG A 164 3.30 26.74 14.85
N HIS A 165 2.19 26.53 15.57
CA HIS A 165 1.34 27.63 16.02
C HIS A 165 1.04 27.67 17.52
N ASN A 166 1.51 26.73 18.35
CA ASN A 166 1.26 26.71 19.81
C ASN A 166 -0.25 26.82 20.18
N LEU A 167 -1.13 26.40 19.26
CA LEU A 167 -2.58 26.45 19.38
C LEU A 167 -3.12 25.05 19.66
N VAL A 168 -2.93 24.58 20.89
CA VAL A 168 -3.50 23.32 21.39
C VAL A 168 -5.01 23.53 21.59
N GLY A 169 -5.80 23.34 20.53
CA GLY A 169 -7.27 23.40 20.62
C GLY A 169 -8.01 23.63 19.29
N ARG A 170 -7.52 24.53 18.42
CA ARG A 170 -8.16 24.80 17.11
C ARG A 170 -7.93 23.70 16.07
N SER A 171 -6.93 22.84 16.27
CA SER A 171 -6.59 21.76 15.33
C SER A 171 -7.64 20.64 15.31
N PHE A 172 -8.19 20.26 16.47
CA PHE A 172 -9.14 19.14 16.55
C PHE A 172 -10.48 19.45 15.86
N SER A 173 -10.99 20.68 15.99
CA SER A 173 -12.22 21.10 15.31
C SER A 173 -12.06 21.17 13.79
N LEU A 174 -10.90 21.62 13.30
CA LEU A 174 -10.55 21.62 11.88
C LEU A 174 -10.47 20.19 11.32
N VAL A 175 -9.76 19.29 12.01
CA VAL A 175 -9.65 17.89 11.63
C VAL A 175 -11.02 17.22 11.64
N ARG A 176 -11.83 17.43 12.70
CA ARG A 176 -13.20 16.90 12.78
C ARG A 176 -14.08 17.38 11.63
N ARG A 177 -13.97 18.65 11.24
CA ARG A 177 -14.72 19.21 10.10
C ARG A 177 -14.26 18.61 8.77
N LYS A 178 -12.96 18.44 8.57
CA LYS A 178 -12.37 17.79 7.40
C LYS A 178 -12.82 16.33 7.29
N ILE A 179 -12.72 15.56 8.38
CA ILE A 179 -13.21 14.18 8.44
C ILE A 179 -14.70 14.14 8.13
N ARG A 180 -15.53 14.97 8.76
CA ARG A 180 -16.97 14.98 8.47
C ARG A 180 -17.29 15.26 7.00
N LYS A 181 -16.50 16.11 6.34
CA LYS A 181 -16.68 16.45 4.93
C LYS A 181 -16.19 15.33 4.00
N ASP A 182 -15.00 14.81 4.24
CA ASP A 182 -14.31 13.93 3.30
C ASP A 182 -14.64 12.45 3.53
N TYR A 183 -14.99 12.07 4.77
CA TYR A 183 -15.27 10.68 5.16
C TYR A 183 -16.34 10.00 4.32
N PRO A 184 -17.51 10.61 4.01
CA PRO A 184 -18.51 9.95 3.17
C PRO A 184 -17.97 9.59 1.79
N SER A 185 -17.17 10.47 1.18
CA SER A 185 -16.54 10.23 -0.13
C SER A 185 -15.49 9.12 -0.06
N VAL A 186 -14.63 9.15 0.96
CA VAL A 186 -13.61 8.10 1.19
C VAL A 186 -14.27 6.75 1.46
N GLN A 187 -15.33 6.72 2.27
CA GLN A 187 -16.07 5.51 2.60
C GLN A 187 -16.78 4.92 1.38
N MET A 188 -17.42 5.76 0.56
CA MET A 188 -18.07 5.29 -0.67
C MET A 188 -17.07 4.71 -1.67
N THR A 189 -15.92 5.36 -1.84
CA THR A 189 -14.86 4.83 -2.71
C THR A 189 -14.30 3.52 -2.15
N SER A 190 -14.17 3.43 -0.82
CA SER A 190 -13.75 2.22 -0.14
C SER A 190 -14.72 1.06 -0.35
N TRP A 191 -16.03 1.30 -0.26
CA TRP A 191 -17.06 0.29 -0.53
C TRP A 191 -17.14 -0.14 -1.99
N LYS A 192 -16.57 0.59 -2.94
CA LYS A 192 -16.46 0.12 -4.34
C LYS A 192 -15.25 -0.80 -4.53
N PHE A 193 -14.14 -0.51 -3.85
CA PHE A 193 -12.87 -1.19 -4.06
C PHE A 193 -12.67 -2.41 -3.15
N TRP A 194 -12.88 -2.24 -1.84
CA TRP A 194 -12.55 -3.26 -0.84
C TRP A 194 -13.39 -4.53 -0.86
N PRO A 195 -14.67 -4.55 -1.27
CA PRO A 195 -15.39 -5.82 -1.37
C PRO A 195 -14.76 -6.79 -2.37
N ILE A 196 -14.26 -6.27 -3.51
CA ILE A 196 -13.61 -7.09 -4.55
C ILE A 196 -12.32 -7.69 -3.99
N VAL A 197 -11.50 -6.85 -3.33
CA VAL A 197 -10.25 -7.28 -2.69
C VAL A 197 -10.53 -8.31 -1.59
N GLY A 198 -11.53 -8.06 -0.75
CA GLY A 198 -11.94 -8.96 0.33
C GLY A 198 -12.39 -10.31 -0.22
N TRP A 199 -13.17 -10.32 -1.31
CA TRP A 199 -13.59 -11.55 -1.97
C TRP A 199 -12.39 -12.39 -2.42
N ILE A 200 -11.46 -11.76 -3.14
CA ILE A 200 -10.23 -12.43 -3.62
C ILE A 200 -9.43 -12.97 -2.43
N ASN A 201 -9.30 -12.18 -1.37
CA ASN A 201 -8.54 -12.57 -0.18
C ASN A 201 -9.15 -13.80 0.53
N TYR A 202 -10.47 -13.81 0.78
CA TYR A 202 -11.12 -14.93 1.44
C TYR A 202 -11.26 -16.18 0.56
N GLN A 203 -11.34 -16.02 -0.75
CA GLN A 203 -11.52 -17.12 -1.70
C GLN A 203 -10.20 -17.81 -2.07
N TYR A 204 -9.11 -17.06 -2.24
CA TYR A 204 -7.85 -17.58 -2.78
C TYR A 204 -6.69 -17.60 -1.80
N MET A 205 -6.67 -16.71 -0.79
CA MET A 205 -5.51 -16.59 0.08
C MET A 205 -5.62 -17.46 1.33
N PRO A 206 -4.55 -18.23 1.67
CA PRO A 206 -4.49 -18.98 2.91
C PRO A 206 -4.44 -18.02 4.11
N LEU A 207 -4.99 -18.45 5.25
CA LEU A 207 -5.19 -17.60 6.44
C LEU A 207 -3.90 -16.90 6.92
N GLN A 208 -2.73 -17.53 6.75
CA GLN A 208 -1.47 -16.90 7.14
C GLN A 208 -1.13 -15.69 6.26
N LEU A 209 -1.42 -15.74 4.96
CA LEU A 209 -1.05 -14.71 3.98
C LEU A 209 -2.10 -13.60 3.81
N ARG A 210 -3.32 -13.76 4.35
CA ARG A 210 -4.40 -12.77 4.17
C ARG A 210 -4.03 -11.35 4.61
N VAL A 211 -3.29 -11.23 5.70
CA VAL A 211 -2.84 -9.92 6.22
C VAL A 211 -1.74 -9.33 5.34
N LEU A 212 -0.84 -10.16 4.80
CA LEU A 212 0.18 -9.71 3.84
C LEU A 212 -0.48 -9.18 2.56
N PHE A 213 -1.41 -9.96 1.99
CA PHE A 213 -2.16 -9.56 0.79
C PHE A 213 -2.92 -8.25 1.02
N HIS A 214 -3.67 -8.16 2.12
CA HIS A 214 -4.41 -6.95 2.45
C HIS A 214 -3.48 -5.73 2.65
N SER A 215 -2.34 -5.90 3.34
CA SER A 215 -1.36 -4.82 3.56
C SER A 215 -0.69 -4.35 2.26
N PHE A 216 -0.44 -5.29 1.34
CA PHE A 216 0.10 -4.97 0.02
C PHE A 216 -0.90 -4.15 -0.81
N ILE A 217 -2.16 -4.60 -0.89
CA ILE A 217 -3.21 -3.85 -1.61
C ILE A 217 -3.49 -2.50 -0.94
N ALA A 218 -3.47 -2.42 0.40
CA ALA A 218 -3.58 -1.17 1.13
C ALA A 218 -2.45 -0.18 0.78
N SER A 219 -1.23 -0.69 0.56
CA SER A 219 -0.09 0.13 0.14
C SER A 219 -0.29 0.71 -1.25
N CYS A 220 -0.79 -0.09 -2.20
CA CYS A 220 -1.16 0.38 -3.53
C CYS A 220 -2.29 1.42 -3.47
N TRP A 221 -3.32 1.14 -2.66
CA TRP A 221 -4.45 2.05 -2.42
C TRP A 221 -4.01 3.39 -1.87
N TYR A 222 -3.06 3.41 -0.90
CA TYR A 222 -2.53 4.64 -0.33
C TYR A 222 -1.80 5.50 -1.37
N VAL A 223 -1.00 4.88 -2.24
CA VAL A 223 -0.32 5.58 -3.34
C VAL A 223 -1.34 6.14 -4.33
N LEU A 224 -2.36 5.36 -4.70
CA LEU A 224 -3.45 5.79 -5.59
C LEU A 224 -4.26 6.94 -4.99
N LEU A 225 -4.65 6.86 -3.72
CA LEU A 225 -5.34 7.93 -3.01
C LEU A 225 -4.49 9.19 -3.00
N THR A 226 -3.19 9.07 -2.68
CA THR A 226 -2.29 10.22 -2.69
C THR A 226 -2.21 10.84 -4.08
N HIS A 227 -2.19 10.03 -5.14
CA HIS A 227 -2.16 10.52 -6.51
C HIS A 227 -3.49 11.20 -6.92
N LEU A 228 -4.64 10.58 -6.65
CA LEU A 228 -5.97 11.15 -6.93
C LEU A 228 -6.20 12.45 -6.17
N ILE A 229 -5.84 12.46 -4.88
CA ILE A 229 -5.95 13.63 -4.00
C ILE A 229 -4.97 14.72 -4.43
N SER A 230 -3.71 14.38 -4.73
CA SER A 230 -2.71 15.34 -5.23
C SER A 230 -3.10 15.91 -6.59
N GLY A 231 -3.68 15.11 -7.48
CA GLY A 231 -4.23 15.57 -8.76
C GLY A 231 -5.38 16.55 -8.57
N TYR A 232 -6.29 16.26 -7.62
CA TYR A 232 -7.40 17.16 -7.27
C TYR A 232 -6.91 18.48 -6.66
N TYR A 233 -5.92 18.44 -5.76
CA TYR A 233 -5.32 19.65 -5.20
C TYR A 233 -4.47 20.41 -6.23
N ARG A 234 -3.78 19.73 -7.14
CA ARG A 234 -3.00 20.38 -8.21
C ARG A 234 -3.94 21.04 -9.22
N MET A 235 -5.10 20.44 -9.53
CA MET A 235 -6.16 21.01 -10.36
C MET A 235 -6.86 22.19 -9.68
N ILE A 236 -7.20 22.10 -8.38
CA ILE A 236 -7.78 23.21 -7.63
C ILE A 236 -6.78 24.36 -7.45
N THR A 237 -5.50 24.06 -7.24
CA THR A 237 -4.45 25.10 -7.17
C THR A 237 -4.25 25.75 -8.52
N PHE A 238 -4.29 25.00 -9.64
CA PHE A 238 -4.31 25.58 -10.99
C PHE A 238 -5.54 26.47 -11.22
N LEU A 239 -6.74 25.98 -10.90
CA LEU A 239 -8.00 26.72 -11.06
C LEU A 239 -8.10 27.95 -10.14
N LEU A 240 -7.47 27.91 -8.95
CA LEU A 240 -7.41 29.05 -8.04
C LEU A 240 -6.30 30.04 -8.40
N PHE A 241 -5.19 29.61 -9.00
CA PHE A 241 -4.12 30.53 -9.45
C PHE A 241 -4.43 31.18 -10.80
N ASP A 242 -5.09 30.48 -11.73
CA ASP A 242 -5.51 31.08 -13.01
C ASP A 242 -6.64 32.11 -12.82
N ASN A 243 -7.54 31.92 -11.85
CA ASN A 243 -8.56 32.92 -11.53
C ASN A 243 -8.03 34.13 -10.75
N VAL A 244 -6.85 34.04 -10.12
CA VAL A 244 -6.23 35.18 -9.42
C VAL A 244 -5.34 35.99 -10.36
N LEU A 245 -4.78 35.39 -11.41
CA LEU A 245 -4.01 36.09 -12.45
C LEU A 245 -4.86 36.65 -13.61
N SER A 246 -6.17 36.36 -13.65
CA SER A 246 -7.13 36.94 -14.61
C SER A 246 -7.86 38.18 -14.07
N ILE A 247 -7.62 38.59 -12.81
CA ILE A 247 -8.26 39.75 -12.16
C ILE A 247 -7.19 40.76 -11.67
N SER A 248 -6.07 40.83 -12.37
CA SER A 248 -5.05 41.87 -12.21
C SER A 248 -4.60 42.36 -13.57
#